data_AF-X0XQK4-F1
#
_entry.id   AF-X0XQK4-F1
#
_cell.length_a   1.000
_cell.length_b   1.000
_cell.length_c   1.000
_cell.angle_alpha   90.00
_cell.angle_beta   90.00
_cell.angle_gamma   90.00
#
_symmetry.space_group_name_H-M   'P 1'
#
loop_
_entity.id
_entity.type
_entity.pdbx_description
1 polymer ?
#
loop_
_entity_poly.entity_id
_entity_poly.type
_entity_poly.pdbx_seq_one_letter_code
_entity_poly.pdbx_strand_id
1 'polypeptide(L)'
;DDAPLTPHVRGALKRIGAEVEVSRFADGSVEAASRPVDARIVLTRDARSVTSGKFNTLLQWFDRAPCATLVLSDAAVPEAASANDAANGRAIGFAGNLSQDDLAGRLSAMCSLRGPMDTLRHELDVLKRRDKALRDDVRRFDDELRLAGAVQRDLVCSSMPAVDGLDIHTLYRPAQAVSGDIYDVTRLDDAHIAISLADVTGHGLPAALLTAFVKRALRGTETIGGQAHRLEPNEVLTRLNSDILDARLRECQFATAI
;
A
#
# COMPACT_ATOMS: atom_id res chain seq x y z
N ASP A 1 -13.11 50.01 -13.89
CA ASP A 1 -14.57 50.16 -13.73
C ASP A 1 -15.19 48.96 -13.05
N ASP A 2 -15.40 49.16 -11.74
CA ASP A 2 -16.06 48.31 -10.76
C ASP A 2 -17.52 48.06 -11.18
N ALA A 3 -17.88 46.83 -11.54
CA ALA A 3 -19.31 46.51 -11.66
C ALA A 3 -19.76 46.09 -10.25
N PRO A 4 -20.72 46.79 -9.65
CA PRO A 4 -21.07 46.58 -8.27
C PRO A 4 -21.63 45.17 -8.12
N LEU A 5 -21.04 44.39 -7.21
CA LEU A 5 -21.72 43.29 -6.54
C LEU A 5 -23.17 43.70 -6.31
N THR A 6 -24.12 42.92 -6.84
CA THR A 6 -25.55 43.18 -6.65
C THR A 6 -25.80 43.36 -5.14
N PRO A 7 -26.62 44.34 -4.72
CA PRO A 7 -26.86 44.63 -3.30
C PRO A 7 -27.21 43.40 -2.46
N HIS A 8 -27.89 42.43 -3.11
CA HIS A 8 -28.24 41.13 -2.55
C HIS A 8 -27.01 40.30 -2.15
N VAL A 9 -25.98 40.21 -2.98
CA VAL A 9 -24.75 39.48 -2.66
C VAL A 9 -24.04 40.16 -1.48
N ARG A 10 -23.94 41.49 -1.49
CA ARG A 10 -23.26 42.24 -0.44
C ARG A 10 -23.95 42.12 0.92
N GLY A 11 -25.28 42.08 0.93
CA GLY A 11 -26.07 41.91 2.15
C GLY A 11 -26.09 40.48 2.69
N ALA A 12 -26.05 39.47 1.81
CA ALA A 12 -25.89 38.07 2.21
C ALA A 12 -24.53 37.86 2.90
N LEU A 13 -23.45 38.37 2.32
CA LEU A 13 -22.08 38.25 2.86
C LEU A 13 -21.92 38.86 4.26
N LYS A 14 -22.48 40.06 4.48
CA LYS A 14 -22.47 40.71 5.79
C LYS A 14 -23.16 39.90 6.90
N ARG A 15 -24.17 39.10 6.56
CA ARG A 15 -24.94 38.29 7.52
C ARG A 15 -24.19 37.06 8.01
N ILE A 16 -23.34 36.48 7.18
CA ILE A 16 -22.63 35.22 7.45
C ILE A 16 -21.30 35.50 8.20
N GLY A 17 -20.78 36.73 8.11
CA GLY A 17 -19.51 37.11 8.76
C GLY A 17 -18.28 36.43 8.17
N ALA A 18 -18.40 35.83 6.98
CA ALA A 18 -17.32 35.17 6.26
C ALA A 18 -16.56 36.16 5.37
N GLU A 19 -15.22 36.06 5.31
CA GLU A 19 -14.44 36.80 4.31
C GLU A 19 -14.62 36.14 2.94
N VAL A 20 -15.24 36.86 2.01
CA VAL A 20 -15.52 36.34 0.67
C VAL A 20 -14.84 37.18 -0.39
N GLU A 21 -14.04 36.52 -1.21
CA GLU A 21 -13.42 37.15 -2.37
C GLU A 21 -14.33 36.98 -3.59
N VAL A 22 -14.45 38.05 -4.37
CA VAL A 22 -15.26 38.05 -5.59
C VAL A 22 -14.33 38.25 -6.78
N SER A 23 -14.27 37.27 -7.66
CA SER A 23 -13.39 37.27 -8.82
C SER A 23 -14.22 37.12 -10.10
N ARG A 24 -13.76 37.71 -11.21
CA ARG A 24 -14.40 37.49 -12.52
C ARG A 24 -13.69 36.38 -13.27
N PHE A 25 -14.46 35.56 -13.98
CA PHE A 25 -13.90 34.67 -14.98
C PHE A 25 -13.82 35.40 -16.32
N ALA A 26 -12.61 35.66 -16.79
CA ALA A 26 -12.35 36.27 -18.09
C ALA A 26 -11.26 35.48 -18.82
N ASP A 27 -11.45 35.26 -20.12
CA ASP A 27 -10.47 34.65 -21.04
C ASP A 27 -9.88 33.29 -20.64
N GLY A 28 -10.59 32.50 -19.82
CA GLY A 28 -10.14 31.15 -19.43
C GLY A 28 -9.33 31.11 -18.13
N SER A 29 -9.20 32.24 -17.42
CA SER A 29 -8.51 32.33 -16.14
C SER A 29 -9.35 33.02 -15.06
N VAL A 30 -9.14 32.60 -13.82
CA VAL A 30 -9.60 33.32 -12.62
C VAL A 30 -8.36 33.95 -11.99
N GLU A 31 -8.43 35.24 -11.63
CA GLU A 31 -7.34 35.89 -10.90
C GLU A 31 -7.02 35.13 -9.60
N ALA A 32 -5.73 34.87 -9.38
CA ALA A 32 -5.27 34.16 -8.18
C ALA A 32 -5.62 34.96 -6.92
N ALA A 33 -5.98 34.26 -5.85
CA ALA A 33 -6.33 34.91 -4.58
C ALA A 33 -5.12 35.68 -4.05
N SER A 34 -5.34 36.93 -3.68
CA SER A 34 -4.34 37.74 -3.02
C SER A 34 -4.22 37.43 -1.51
N ARG A 35 -5.23 36.76 -0.92
CA ARG A 35 -5.29 36.35 0.50
C ARG A 35 -6.11 35.06 0.71
N PRO A 36 -5.90 34.31 1.81
CA PRO A 36 -6.77 33.19 2.18
C PRO A 36 -8.17 33.72 2.57
N VAL A 37 -9.23 33.23 1.92
CA VAL A 37 -10.62 33.63 2.15
C VAL A 37 -11.52 32.43 2.48
N ASP A 38 -12.66 32.69 3.10
CA ASP A 38 -13.60 31.68 3.59
C ASP A 38 -14.45 31.05 2.49
N ALA A 39 -14.92 31.89 1.58
CA ALA A 39 -15.57 31.44 0.35
C ALA A 39 -15.15 32.34 -0.81
N ARG A 40 -15.37 31.86 -2.03
CA ARG A 40 -15.12 32.64 -3.23
C ARG A 40 -16.35 32.67 -4.12
N ILE A 41 -16.66 33.84 -4.66
CA ILE A 41 -17.72 34.00 -5.66
C ILE A 41 -17.07 34.31 -6.99
N VAL A 42 -17.27 33.45 -7.98
CA VAL A 42 -16.80 33.68 -9.35
C VAL A 42 -17.96 34.12 -10.22
N LEU A 43 -17.87 35.33 -10.77
CA LEU A 43 -18.88 35.88 -11.67
C LEU A 43 -18.51 35.58 -13.13
N THR A 44 -19.44 35.02 -13.90
CA THR A 44 -19.26 34.79 -15.35
C THR A 44 -20.47 35.26 -16.16
N ARG A 45 -20.21 36.06 -17.20
CA ARG A 45 -21.26 36.61 -18.09
C ARG A 45 -21.68 35.66 -19.21
N ASP A 46 -20.96 34.56 -19.42
CA ASP A 46 -21.16 33.70 -20.57
C ASP A 46 -21.23 32.21 -20.16
N ALA A 47 -22.44 31.67 -20.00
CA ALA A 47 -22.64 30.25 -19.70
C ALA A 47 -22.17 29.33 -20.84
N ARG A 48 -21.98 29.84 -22.06
CA ARG A 48 -21.39 29.06 -23.18
C ARG A 48 -19.88 28.86 -22.99
N SER A 49 -19.20 29.81 -22.35
CA SER A 49 -17.81 29.63 -21.89
C SER A 49 -17.69 28.57 -20.79
N VAL A 50 -18.75 28.36 -19.99
CA VAL A 50 -18.85 27.34 -18.93
C VAL A 50 -19.19 25.94 -19.50
N THR A 51 -19.54 25.82 -20.77
CA THR A 51 -19.78 24.51 -21.44
C THR A 51 -18.74 24.17 -22.50
N SER A 52 -17.95 25.15 -22.95
CA SER A 52 -16.77 24.95 -23.82
C SER A 52 -15.53 24.51 -23.03
N GLY A 53 -14.48 23.98 -23.67
CA GLY A 53 -13.26 23.44 -23.04
C GLY A 53 -12.56 24.31 -21.98
N LYS A 54 -12.87 25.61 -21.89
CA LYS A 54 -12.48 26.51 -20.79
C LYS A 54 -13.09 26.12 -19.43
N PHE A 55 -14.19 25.36 -19.41
CA PHE A 55 -14.79 24.78 -18.21
C PHE A 55 -13.88 23.78 -17.52
N ASN A 56 -13.16 22.96 -18.30
CA ASN A 56 -12.25 21.97 -17.73
C ASN A 56 -11.05 22.66 -17.06
N THR A 57 -10.61 23.82 -17.58
CA THR A 57 -9.61 24.67 -16.93
C THR A 57 -10.13 25.30 -15.63
N LEU A 58 -11.40 25.74 -15.62
CA LEU A 58 -12.09 26.18 -14.39
C LEU A 58 -12.21 25.05 -13.35
N LEU A 59 -12.57 23.84 -13.77
CA LEU A 59 -12.65 22.66 -12.90
C LEU A 59 -11.29 22.23 -12.36
N GLN A 60 -10.24 22.23 -13.19
CA GLN A 60 -8.87 21.96 -12.74
C GLN A 60 -8.35 23.03 -11.78
N TRP A 61 -8.79 24.28 -11.95
CA TRP A 61 -8.51 25.35 -11.01
C TRP A 61 -9.30 25.16 -9.70
N PHE A 62 -10.58 24.75 -9.75
CA PHE A 62 -11.37 24.42 -8.57
C PHE A 62 -10.78 23.24 -7.77
N ASP A 63 -10.22 22.22 -8.46
CA ASP A 63 -9.50 21.12 -7.81
C ASP A 63 -8.29 21.58 -7.00
N ARG A 64 -7.73 22.74 -7.34
CA ARG A 64 -6.56 23.34 -6.66
C ARG A 64 -6.95 24.45 -5.69
N ALA A 65 -8.22 24.87 -5.66
CA ALA A 65 -8.68 25.98 -4.83
C ALA A 65 -8.96 25.51 -3.39
N PRO A 66 -8.35 26.15 -2.37
CA PRO A 66 -8.44 25.70 -0.96
C PRO A 66 -9.69 26.18 -0.21
N CYS A 67 -10.71 26.70 -0.91
CA CYS A 67 -11.91 27.27 -0.28
C CYS A 67 -13.19 26.99 -1.08
N ALA A 68 -14.33 27.06 -0.39
CA ALA A 68 -15.64 26.80 -0.97
C ALA A 68 -15.95 27.85 -2.05
N THR A 69 -16.24 27.41 -3.28
CA THR A 69 -16.42 28.33 -4.41
C THR A 69 -17.84 28.26 -4.99
N LEU A 70 -18.48 29.42 -5.10
CA LEU A 70 -19.79 29.62 -5.71
C LEU A 70 -19.61 30.32 -7.06
N VAL A 71 -20.10 29.72 -8.14
CA VAL A 71 -20.09 30.36 -9.47
C VAL A 71 -21.46 30.96 -9.73
N LEU A 72 -21.52 32.26 -10.02
CA LEU A 72 -22.75 32.94 -10.44
C LEU A 72 -22.66 33.29 -11.93
N SER A 73 -23.66 32.82 -12.69
CA SER A 73 -23.82 33.19 -14.09
C SER A 73 -25.17 33.84 -14.36
N ASP A 74 -25.18 34.75 -15.34
CA ASP A 74 -26.39 35.38 -15.88
C ASP A 74 -27.11 34.49 -16.91
N ALA A 75 -26.52 33.37 -17.33
CA ALA A 75 -27.10 32.49 -18.34
C ALA A 75 -27.38 31.08 -17.78
N ALA A 76 -28.39 30.40 -18.35
CA ALA A 76 -28.82 29.06 -17.95
C ALA A 76 -27.69 28.03 -18.12
N VAL A 77 -27.41 27.25 -17.07
CA VAL A 77 -26.41 26.18 -16.98
C VAL A 77 -27.19 24.86 -17.07
N PRO A 78 -26.70 23.86 -17.82
CA PRO A 78 -27.38 22.55 -17.91
C PRO A 78 -27.53 21.90 -16.52
N GLU A 79 -28.72 21.37 -16.18
CA GLU A 79 -29.01 20.73 -14.88
C GLU A 79 -28.02 19.63 -14.49
N ALA A 80 -27.49 18.89 -15.48
CA ALA A 80 -26.50 17.83 -15.27
C ALA A 80 -25.18 18.33 -14.67
N ALA A 81 -24.77 19.57 -14.94
CA ALA A 81 -23.57 20.18 -14.36
C ALA A 81 -23.81 20.66 -12.92
N SER A 82 -25.03 21.10 -12.59
CA SER A 82 -25.39 21.57 -11.25
C SER A 82 -25.43 20.45 -10.20
N ALA A 83 -25.84 19.23 -10.58
CA ALA A 83 -26.03 18.12 -9.63
C ALA A 83 -24.71 17.43 -9.25
N ASN A 84 -23.78 17.28 -10.20
CA ASN A 84 -22.53 16.55 -9.99
C ASN A 84 -21.48 17.39 -9.20
N ASP A 85 -21.52 18.71 -9.34
CA ASP A 85 -20.62 19.61 -8.63
C ASP A 85 -21.06 19.83 -7.16
N ALA A 86 -22.37 19.82 -6.87
CA ALA A 86 -22.92 19.86 -5.50
C ALA A 86 -22.42 18.72 -4.61
N ALA A 87 -22.27 17.52 -5.18
CA ALA A 87 -21.75 16.35 -4.50
C ALA A 87 -20.26 16.47 -4.11
N ASN A 88 -19.50 17.35 -4.77
CA ASN A 88 -18.08 17.60 -4.50
C ASN A 88 -17.84 18.84 -3.63
N GLY A 89 -18.88 19.39 -2.99
CA GLY A 89 -18.80 20.62 -2.19
C GLY A 89 -18.71 21.90 -3.02
N ARG A 90 -19.15 21.87 -4.28
CA ARG A 90 -19.16 23.00 -5.21
C ARG A 90 -20.59 23.44 -5.48
N ALA A 91 -20.87 24.73 -5.59
CA ALA A 91 -22.20 25.20 -5.99
C ALA A 91 -22.11 26.09 -7.23
N ILE A 92 -22.89 25.76 -8.26
CA ILE A 92 -23.12 26.63 -9.42
C ILE A 92 -24.54 27.18 -9.29
N GLY A 93 -24.71 28.51 -9.32
CA GLY A 93 -25.99 29.19 -9.10
C GLY A 93 -26.31 30.26 -10.15
N PHE A 94 -27.60 30.54 -10.35
CA PHE A 94 -28.11 31.54 -11.29
C PHE A 94 -28.33 32.89 -10.62
N ALA A 95 -27.72 33.96 -11.13
CA ALA A 95 -27.96 35.30 -10.60
C ALA A 95 -29.43 35.79 -10.80
N GLY A 96 -30.11 35.31 -11.85
CA GLY A 96 -31.43 35.82 -12.24
C GLY A 96 -32.61 35.44 -11.34
N ASN A 97 -32.54 34.36 -10.57
CA ASN A 97 -33.65 33.84 -9.74
C ASN A 97 -33.28 33.60 -8.27
N LEU A 98 -32.04 33.90 -7.85
CA LEU A 98 -31.63 33.68 -6.47
C LEU A 98 -32.02 34.87 -5.59
N SER A 99 -32.90 34.63 -4.62
CA SER A 99 -33.13 35.62 -3.57
C SER A 99 -31.86 35.80 -2.72
N GLN A 100 -31.77 36.92 -2.04
CA GLN A 100 -30.68 37.19 -1.11
C GLN A 100 -30.58 36.13 0.00
N ASP A 101 -31.72 35.59 0.45
CA ASP A 101 -31.77 34.56 1.48
C ASP A 101 -31.34 33.18 0.94
N ASP A 102 -31.64 32.85 -0.31
CA ASP A 102 -31.15 31.62 -0.95
C ASP A 102 -29.63 31.63 -1.12
N LEU A 103 -29.09 32.77 -1.55
CA LEU A 103 -27.65 32.96 -1.69
C LEU A 103 -26.94 32.86 -0.33
N ALA A 104 -27.51 33.50 0.70
CA ALA A 104 -26.99 33.45 2.06
C ALA A 104 -27.02 32.03 2.62
N GLY A 105 -28.13 31.31 2.44
CA GLY A 105 -28.30 29.92 2.89
C GLY A 105 -27.29 28.97 2.24
N ARG A 106 -27.06 29.11 0.92
CA ARG A 106 -26.08 28.30 0.19
C ARG A 106 -24.64 28.57 0.64
N LEU A 107 -24.25 29.84 0.75
CA LEU A 107 -22.93 30.22 1.23
C LEU A 107 -22.71 29.77 2.67
N SER A 108 -23.72 29.91 3.54
CA SER A 108 -23.63 29.47 4.93
C SER A 108 -23.48 27.95 5.02
N ALA A 109 -24.23 27.18 4.23
CA ALA A 109 -24.09 25.71 4.17
C ALA A 109 -22.70 25.28 3.69
N MET A 110 -22.19 25.93 2.64
CA MET A 110 -20.85 25.68 2.11
C MET A 110 -19.75 25.98 3.13
N CYS A 111 -19.81 27.14 3.81
CA CYS A 111 -18.86 27.51 4.86
C CYS A 111 -18.95 26.54 6.06
N SER A 112 -20.16 26.07 6.40
CA SER A 112 -20.38 25.13 7.52
C SER A 112 -19.75 23.76 7.27
N LEU A 113 -19.68 23.32 6.00
CA LEU A 113 -19.09 22.03 5.62
C LEU A 113 -17.57 22.07 5.46
N ARG A 114 -16.95 23.27 5.39
CA ARG A 114 -15.51 23.42 5.17
C ARG A 114 -14.67 22.78 6.26
N GLY A 115 -14.92 23.13 7.53
CA GLY A 115 -14.18 22.58 8.66
C GLY A 115 -14.21 21.05 8.72
N PRO A 116 -15.40 20.41 8.68
CA PRO A 116 -15.52 18.96 8.61
C PRO A 116 -14.80 18.33 7.40
N MET A 117 -14.90 18.94 6.22
CA MET A 117 -14.25 18.43 5.00
C MET A 117 -12.72 18.55 5.04
N ASP A 118 -12.18 19.63 5.61
CA ASP A 118 -10.73 19.82 5.77
C ASP A 118 -10.16 18.81 6.78
N THR A 119 -10.87 18.57 7.89
CA THR A 119 -10.52 17.52 8.85
C THR A 119 -10.53 16.14 8.18
N LEU A 120 -11.59 15.81 7.44
CA LEU A 120 -11.70 14.51 6.75
C LEU A 120 -10.60 14.32 5.70
N ARG A 121 -10.27 15.36 4.92
CA ARG A 121 -9.15 15.34 3.96
C ARG A 121 -7.83 15.10 4.67
N HIS A 122 -7.59 15.78 5.78
CA HIS A 122 -6.39 15.60 6.57
C HIS A 122 -6.26 14.18 7.10
N GLU A 123 -7.33 13.62 7.67
CA GLU A 123 -7.36 12.23 8.14
C GLU A 123 -7.12 11.23 7.01
N LEU A 124 -7.75 11.45 5.85
CA LEU A 124 -7.56 10.60 4.67
C LEU A 124 -6.11 10.62 4.19
N ASP A 125 -5.46 11.78 4.20
CA ASP A 125 -4.05 11.90 3.83
C ASP A 125 -3.14 11.19 4.83
N VAL A 126 -3.43 11.28 6.13
CA VAL A 126 -2.70 10.54 7.17
C VAL A 126 -2.87 9.03 6.98
N LEU A 127 -4.09 8.56 6.74
CA LEU A 127 -4.38 7.14 6.50
C LEU A 127 -3.68 6.63 5.24
N LYS A 128 -3.73 7.37 4.13
CA LYS A 128 -3.03 7.02 2.89
C LYS A 128 -1.52 6.89 3.08
N ARG A 129 -0.91 7.81 3.85
CA ARG A 129 0.52 7.74 4.16
C ARG A 129 0.87 6.51 4.99
N ARG A 130 0.05 6.18 5.99
CA ARG A 130 0.23 4.98 6.83
C ARG A 130 0.06 3.69 6.04
N ASP A 131 -0.99 3.60 5.23
CA ASP A 131 -1.24 2.44 4.36
C ASP A 131 -0.10 2.24 3.35
N LYS A 132 0.41 3.34 2.76
CA LYS A 132 1.59 3.26 1.89
C LYS A 132 2.82 2.73 2.65
N ALA A 133 3.14 3.27 3.82
CA ALA A 133 4.28 2.83 4.61
C ALA A 133 4.18 1.34 4.98
N LEU A 134 3.01 0.88 5.43
CA LEU A 134 2.78 -0.54 5.74
C LEU A 134 2.98 -1.45 4.52
N ARG A 135 2.52 -1.03 3.34
CA ARG A 135 2.72 -1.80 2.11
C ARG A 135 4.19 -1.86 1.70
N ASP A 136 4.91 -0.76 1.87
CA ASP A 136 6.34 -0.70 1.56
C ASP A 136 7.13 -1.61 2.53
N ASP A 137 6.78 -1.61 3.82
CA ASP A 137 7.37 -2.53 4.82
C ASP A 137 7.07 -4.00 4.50
N VAL A 138 5.81 -4.35 4.19
CA VAL A 138 5.42 -5.72 3.83
C VAL A 138 6.18 -6.20 2.60
N ARG A 139 6.33 -5.36 1.58
CA ARG A 139 7.11 -5.69 0.37
C ARG A 139 8.56 -5.95 0.70
N ARG A 140 9.17 -5.10 1.52
CA ARG A 140 10.55 -5.27 1.94
C ARG A 140 10.75 -6.58 2.70
N PHE A 141 9.85 -6.92 3.63
CA PHE A 141 9.92 -8.19 4.35
C PHE A 141 9.74 -9.40 3.43
N ASP A 142 8.85 -9.33 2.44
CA ASP A 142 8.67 -10.40 1.46
C ASP A 142 9.94 -10.61 0.60
N ASP A 143 10.59 -9.52 0.19
CA ASP A 143 11.85 -9.58 -0.56
C ASP A 143 13.01 -10.15 0.29
N GLU A 144 13.11 -9.76 1.57
CA GLU A 144 14.08 -10.33 2.51
C GLU A 144 13.83 -11.83 2.73
N LEU A 145 12.57 -12.26 2.86
CA LEU A 145 12.20 -13.68 2.98
C LEU A 145 12.52 -14.48 1.70
N ARG A 146 12.30 -13.91 0.52
CA ARG A 146 12.68 -14.55 -0.76
C ARG A 146 14.18 -14.76 -0.87
N LEU A 147 14.97 -13.78 -0.45
CA LEU A 147 16.42 -13.90 -0.41
C LEU A 147 16.86 -15.00 0.57
N ALA A 148 16.29 -15.02 1.77
CA ALA A 148 16.54 -16.09 2.74
C ALA A 148 16.17 -17.46 2.19
N GLY A 149 15.05 -17.57 1.47
CA GLY A 149 14.63 -18.77 0.75
C GLY A 149 15.58 -19.23 -0.34
N ALA A 150 16.18 -18.29 -1.07
CA ALA A 150 17.22 -18.62 -2.06
C ALA A 150 18.46 -19.21 -1.39
N VAL A 151 18.96 -18.56 -0.33
CA VAL A 151 20.10 -19.06 0.45
C VAL A 151 19.79 -20.42 1.06
N GLN A 152 18.60 -20.60 1.62
CA GLN A 152 18.17 -21.89 2.16
C GLN A 152 18.20 -22.97 1.07
N ARG A 153 17.66 -22.69 -0.12
CA ARG A 153 17.69 -23.64 -1.24
C ARG A 153 19.13 -24.01 -1.62
N ASP A 154 20.05 -23.05 -1.66
CA ASP A 154 21.45 -23.33 -1.99
C ASP A 154 22.13 -24.19 -0.89
N LEU A 155 21.74 -24.01 0.37
CA LEU A 155 22.24 -24.82 1.49
C LEU A 155 21.61 -26.21 1.54
N VAL A 156 20.33 -26.32 1.19
CA VAL A 156 19.52 -27.54 1.36
C VAL A 156 19.48 -28.41 0.11
N CYS A 157 19.45 -27.85 -1.09
CA CYS A 157 19.46 -28.61 -2.33
C CYS A 157 20.90 -28.98 -2.70
N SER A 158 21.23 -30.26 -2.63
CA SER A 158 22.51 -30.79 -3.11
C SER A 158 22.38 -31.22 -4.57
N SER A 159 23.46 -31.09 -5.35
CA SER A 159 23.56 -31.76 -6.65
C SER A 159 23.49 -33.26 -6.46
N MET A 160 22.69 -33.97 -7.27
CA MET A 160 22.58 -35.42 -7.18
C MET A 160 23.90 -36.10 -7.52
N PRO A 161 24.40 -37.02 -6.67
CA PRO A 161 25.54 -37.83 -7.04
C PRO A 161 25.16 -38.75 -8.20
N ALA A 162 26.08 -38.91 -9.15
CA ALA A 162 25.94 -39.93 -10.19
C ALA A 162 26.26 -41.30 -9.58
N VAL A 163 25.35 -42.26 -9.73
CA VAL A 163 25.41 -43.59 -9.14
C VAL A 163 25.06 -44.61 -10.20
N ASP A 164 25.95 -45.56 -10.46
CA ASP A 164 25.72 -46.59 -11.47
C ASP A 164 24.51 -47.45 -11.10
N GLY A 165 23.55 -47.53 -12.03
CA GLY A 165 22.34 -48.33 -11.87
C GLY A 165 21.24 -47.70 -11.02
N LEU A 166 21.37 -46.42 -10.62
CA LEU A 166 20.35 -45.70 -9.86
C LEU A 166 20.08 -44.30 -10.44
N ASP A 167 18.86 -44.09 -10.94
CA ASP A 167 18.39 -42.78 -11.37
C ASP A 167 17.67 -42.06 -10.21
N ILE A 168 18.19 -40.91 -9.80
CA ILE A 168 17.65 -40.12 -8.69
C ILE A 168 17.10 -38.80 -9.22
N HIS A 169 15.83 -38.53 -8.92
CA HIS A 169 15.16 -37.28 -9.27
C HIS A 169 14.52 -36.66 -8.03
N THR A 170 14.58 -35.32 -7.92
CA THR A 170 13.92 -34.58 -6.85
C THR A 170 13.15 -33.39 -7.37
N LEU A 171 12.13 -33.00 -6.61
CA LEU A 171 11.36 -31.78 -6.81
C LEU A 171 11.18 -31.09 -5.47
N TYR A 172 11.75 -29.89 -5.33
CA TYR A 172 11.60 -29.07 -4.13
C TYR A 172 10.70 -27.88 -4.43
N ARG A 173 9.51 -27.85 -3.82
CA ARG A 173 8.53 -26.77 -4.00
C ARG A 173 7.99 -26.31 -2.65
N PRO A 174 8.63 -25.31 -2.02
CA PRO A 174 8.16 -24.78 -0.74
C PRO A 174 6.82 -24.06 -0.91
N ALA A 175 5.94 -24.13 0.10
CA ALA A 175 4.64 -23.46 0.09
C ALA A 175 4.75 -21.93 0.31
N GLN A 176 5.83 -21.50 0.95
CA GLN A 176 6.19 -20.10 1.17
C GLN A 176 7.61 -19.83 0.61
N ALA A 177 8.16 -18.65 0.87
CA ALA A 177 9.52 -18.31 0.44
C ALA A 177 10.59 -19.28 1.00
N VAL A 178 10.36 -19.79 2.21
CA VAL A 178 11.22 -20.72 2.96
C VAL A 178 10.40 -21.96 3.40
N SER A 179 11.05 -23.08 3.75
CA SER A 179 10.36 -24.30 4.21
C SER A 179 11.02 -24.95 5.42
N GLY A 180 10.26 -25.73 6.19
CA GLY A 180 10.77 -26.66 7.21
C GLY A 180 11.25 -27.99 6.61
N ASP A 181 10.92 -28.26 5.35
CA ASP A 181 11.25 -29.51 4.67
C ASP A 181 12.66 -29.48 4.08
N ILE A 182 13.36 -30.59 4.21
CA ILE A 182 14.64 -30.86 3.54
C ILE A 182 14.73 -32.26 2.99
N TYR A 183 15.60 -32.39 2.00
CA TYR A 183 16.15 -33.67 1.58
C TYR A 183 17.65 -33.50 1.37
N ASP A 184 18.39 -34.60 1.51
CA ASP A 184 19.78 -34.68 1.11
C ASP A 184 20.06 -36.05 0.49
N VAL A 185 20.87 -36.05 -0.56
CA VAL A 185 21.37 -37.29 -1.18
C VAL A 185 22.87 -37.14 -1.33
N THR A 186 23.61 -37.88 -0.51
CA THR A 186 25.06 -37.72 -0.40
C THR A 186 25.74 -39.09 -0.50
N ARG A 187 26.78 -39.18 -1.32
CA ARG A 187 27.63 -40.37 -1.39
C ARG A 187 28.50 -40.41 -0.12
N LEU A 188 28.44 -41.52 0.63
CA LEU A 188 29.19 -41.70 1.87
C LEU A 188 30.57 -42.29 1.59
N ASP A 189 30.64 -43.24 0.66
CA ASP A 189 31.87 -43.87 0.17
C ASP A 189 31.64 -44.46 -1.24
N ASP A 190 32.56 -45.30 -1.73
CA ASP A 190 32.46 -45.87 -3.07
C ASP A 190 31.23 -46.78 -3.28
N ALA A 191 30.68 -47.37 -2.22
CA ALA A 191 29.61 -48.36 -2.26
C ALA A 191 28.31 -47.92 -1.56
N HIS A 192 28.31 -46.81 -0.81
CA HIS A 192 27.17 -46.38 0.01
C HIS A 192 26.74 -44.94 -0.28
N ILE A 193 25.42 -44.73 -0.22
CA ILE A 193 24.76 -43.44 -0.37
C ILE A 193 23.80 -43.26 0.80
N ALA A 194 23.80 -42.06 1.39
CA ALA A 194 22.75 -41.62 2.30
C ALA A 194 21.68 -40.88 1.51
N ILE A 195 20.43 -41.26 1.77
CA ILE A 195 19.24 -40.52 1.36
C ILE A 195 18.55 -40.16 2.66
N SER A 196 18.37 -38.87 2.89
CA SER A 196 17.77 -38.36 4.13
C SER A 196 16.66 -37.39 3.77
N LEU A 197 15.51 -37.51 4.42
CA LEU A 197 14.44 -36.51 4.37
C LEU A 197 14.13 -36.07 5.79
N ALA A 198 13.85 -34.78 5.97
CA ALA A 198 13.35 -34.30 7.25
C ALA A 198 12.36 -33.14 7.11
N ASP A 199 11.42 -33.07 8.04
CA ASP A 199 10.49 -31.98 8.23
C ASP A 199 10.64 -31.43 9.64
N VAL A 200 11.06 -30.17 9.72
CA VAL A 200 11.22 -29.42 10.96
C VAL A 200 9.93 -28.70 11.31
N THR A 201 9.48 -28.88 12.54
CA THR A 201 8.23 -28.30 13.01
C THR A 201 8.22 -26.78 12.97
N GLY A 202 7.08 -26.25 12.54
CA GLY A 202 6.83 -24.82 12.43
C GLY A 202 6.81 -24.37 10.98
N HIS A 203 6.92 -23.06 10.78
CA HIS A 203 6.96 -22.48 9.44
C HIS A 203 7.77 -21.19 9.45
N GLY A 204 8.08 -20.69 8.25
CA GLY A 204 8.82 -19.45 8.09
C GLY A 204 10.31 -19.59 8.44
N LEU A 205 10.92 -18.45 8.75
CA LEU A 205 12.38 -18.33 8.87
C LEU A 205 13.00 -19.19 9.99
N PRO A 206 12.40 -19.34 11.19
CA PRO A 206 13.00 -20.16 12.25
C PRO A 206 13.11 -21.64 11.85
N ALA A 207 12.05 -22.22 11.30
CA ALA A 207 12.06 -23.61 10.82
C ALA A 207 13.12 -23.78 9.73
N ALA A 208 13.17 -22.85 8.78
CA ALA A 208 14.14 -22.83 7.69
C ALA A 208 15.59 -22.73 8.16
N LEU A 209 15.90 -21.99 9.23
CA LEU A 209 17.25 -21.95 9.78
C LEU A 209 17.63 -23.28 10.44
N LEU A 210 16.71 -23.89 11.19
CA LEU A 210 16.95 -25.19 11.80
C LEU A 210 17.14 -26.29 10.74
N THR A 211 16.50 -26.19 9.58
CA THR A 211 16.73 -27.14 8.49
C THR A 211 18.18 -27.26 8.05
N ALA A 212 18.94 -26.16 8.01
CA ALA A 212 20.35 -26.17 7.63
C ALA A 212 21.20 -26.92 8.67
N PHE A 213 20.83 -26.80 9.95
CA PHE A 213 21.44 -27.55 11.04
C PHE A 213 21.11 -29.05 10.94
N VAL A 214 19.83 -29.40 10.76
CA VAL A 214 19.39 -30.79 10.60
C VAL A 214 20.08 -31.44 9.41
N LYS A 215 20.14 -30.78 8.25
CA LYS A 215 20.84 -31.29 7.07
C LYS A 215 22.30 -31.62 7.36
N ARG A 216 22.99 -30.75 8.10
CA ARG A 216 24.40 -30.99 8.46
C ARG A 216 24.56 -32.22 9.35
N ALA A 217 23.68 -32.39 10.33
CA ALA A 217 23.69 -33.53 11.23
C ALA A 217 23.33 -34.85 10.51
N LEU A 218 22.48 -34.80 9.48
CA LEU A 218 22.06 -35.95 8.67
C LEU A 218 23.10 -36.46 7.65
N ARG A 219 24.30 -35.84 7.55
CA ARG A 219 25.32 -36.20 6.55
C ARG A 219 25.85 -37.64 6.63
N GLY A 220 25.58 -38.38 7.70
CA GLY A 220 25.87 -39.82 7.79
C GLY A 220 27.36 -40.21 7.85
N THR A 221 28.26 -39.22 7.88
CA THR A 221 29.71 -39.43 7.99
C THR A 221 30.29 -38.57 9.10
N GLU A 222 31.27 -39.11 9.82
CA GLU A 222 32.09 -38.37 10.78
C GLU A 222 33.56 -38.43 10.37
N THR A 223 34.32 -37.37 10.63
CA THR A 223 35.78 -37.41 10.42
C THR A 223 36.49 -37.61 11.75
N ILE A 224 37.14 -38.75 11.94
CA ILE A 224 37.93 -39.08 13.13
C ILE A 224 39.37 -39.28 12.69
N GLY A 225 40.30 -38.50 13.26
CA GLY A 225 41.73 -38.61 12.92
C GLY A 225 42.07 -38.33 11.44
N GLY A 226 41.22 -37.58 10.73
CA GLY A 226 41.38 -37.30 9.29
C GLY A 226 40.81 -38.37 8.36
N GLN A 227 40.18 -39.42 8.89
CA GLN A 227 39.49 -40.45 8.11
C GLN A 227 37.97 -40.29 8.24
N ALA A 228 37.26 -40.46 7.12
CA ALA A 228 35.81 -40.47 7.10
C ALA A 228 35.29 -41.85 7.54
N HIS A 229 34.44 -41.85 8.57
CA HIS A 229 33.76 -43.02 9.08
C HIS A 229 32.27 -42.90 8.79
N ARG A 230 31.71 -43.96 8.23
CA ARG A 230 30.27 -44.10 8.02
C ARG A 230 29.57 -44.35 9.36
N LEU A 231 28.45 -43.67 9.57
CA LEU A 231 27.56 -43.90 10.69
C LEU A 231 26.34 -44.70 10.24
N GLU A 232 25.82 -45.56 11.12
CA GLU A 232 24.56 -46.25 10.86
C GLU A 232 23.37 -45.28 11.06
N PRO A 233 22.24 -45.45 10.34
CA PRO A 233 21.12 -44.50 10.40
C PRO A 233 20.60 -44.23 11.82
N ASN A 234 20.56 -45.25 12.67
CA ASN A 234 20.16 -45.10 14.07
C ASN A 234 21.11 -44.21 14.87
N GLU A 235 22.42 -44.27 14.61
CA GLU A 235 23.43 -43.45 15.25
C GLU A 235 23.31 -41.99 14.80
N VAL A 236 23.06 -41.76 13.51
CA VAL A 236 22.82 -40.42 12.94
C VAL A 236 21.62 -39.77 13.61
N LEU A 237 20.48 -40.48 13.69
CA LEU A 237 19.27 -39.95 14.31
C LEU A 237 19.41 -39.74 15.82
N THR A 238 20.13 -40.65 16.51
CA THR A 238 20.40 -40.52 17.95
C THR A 238 21.24 -39.28 18.23
N ARG A 239 22.28 -39.03 17.41
CA ARG A 239 23.12 -37.83 17.51
C ARG A 239 22.34 -36.56 17.20
N LEU A 240 21.57 -36.55 16.12
CA LEU A 240 20.69 -35.42 15.78
C LEU A 240 19.76 -35.06 16.95
N ASN A 241 19.16 -36.06 17.59
CA ASN A 241 18.29 -35.84 18.74
C ASN A 241 19.06 -35.23 19.93
N SER A 242 20.25 -35.75 20.24
CA SER A 242 21.12 -35.17 21.28
C SER A 242 21.52 -33.73 20.94
N ASP A 243 21.93 -33.46 19.71
CA ASP A 243 22.35 -32.14 19.23
C ASP A 243 21.21 -31.10 19.33
N ILE A 244 19.97 -31.48 18.99
CA ILE A 244 18.79 -30.61 19.14
C ILE A 244 18.50 -30.32 20.61
N LEU A 245 18.58 -31.33 21.48
CA LEU A 245 18.35 -31.15 22.93
C LEU A 245 19.40 -30.24 23.57
N ASP A 246 20.66 -30.39 23.15
CA ASP A 246 21.78 -29.61 23.67
C ASP A 246 21.77 -28.14 23.20
N ALA A 247 21.19 -27.88 22.02
CA ALA A 247 21.03 -26.53 21.48
C ALA A 247 20.12 -25.63 22.33
N ARG A 248 19.32 -26.20 23.27
CA ARG A 248 18.43 -25.48 24.19
C ARG A 248 17.57 -24.42 23.50
N LEU A 249 16.96 -24.81 22.38
CA LEU A 249 16.08 -23.94 21.61
C LEU A 249 14.89 -23.48 22.47
N ARG A 250 14.49 -22.21 22.33
CA ARG A 250 13.49 -21.57 23.21
C ARG A 250 12.09 -22.19 23.10
N GLU A 251 11.80 -22.81 21.96
CA GLU A 251 10.56 -23.53 21.68
C GLU A 251 10.91 -25.01 21.52
N CYS A 252 10.04 -25.91 21.97
CA CYS A 252 10.20 -27.36 21.75
C CYS A 252 10.09 -27.67 20.26
N GLN A 253 11.18 -27.46 19.53
CA GLN A 253 11.30 -27.77 18.12
C GLN A 253 11.66 -29.25 18.00
N PHE A 254 10.88 -29.98 17.23
CA PHE A 254 11.17 -31.36 16.86
C PHE A 254 11.26 -31.46 15.34
N ALA A 255 11.94 -32.49 14.86
CA ALA A 255 12.01 -32.80 13.45
C ALA A 255 11.60 -34.26 13.25
N THR A 256 10.84 -34.52 12.21
CA THR A 256 10.65 -35.88 11.71
C THR A 256 11.71 -36.12 10.66
N ALA A 257 12.42 -37.24 10.72
CA ALA A 257 13.47 -37.57 9.77
C ALA A 257 13.43 -39.05 9.40
N ILE A 258 13.76 -39.35 8.16
CA ILE A 258 13.89 -40.70 7.57
C ILE A 258 15.27 -40.81 6.95
#